data_AF-A0A399IC95-F1
#
_entry.id   AF-A0A399IC95-F1
#
_cell.length_a   1.000
_cell.length_b   1.000
_cell.length_c   1.000
_cell.angle_alpha   90.00
_cell.angle_beta   90.00
_cell.angle_gamma   90.00
#
_symmetry.space_group_name_H-M   'P 1'
#
loop_
_entity.id
_entity.type
_entity.pdbx_description
1 polymer ?
#
loop_
_entity_poly.entity_id
_entity_poly.type
_entity_poly.pdbx_seq_one_letter_code
_entity_poly.pdbx_strand_id
1 'polypeptide(L)'
;MKRALLTAALVAIASTASALSIVNTKHDLSTTSTATFTAPLVKSTTTNQICIFCHTPHNPTQKVPLWNRTNPDATGWQMYNSPTISATAKAKLATGNFDADSISLFCMSCHDGVTTMGAFSNHADVTNPDTTGVIPAGSKANIGNAGKDLRDDHPVGFNYETAQSEDTGLHSLADAQTALGGSAFFGSTGQMIECASCHKVHDNAAPPFLRKTNAASALCLACHDK
;
A
#
# COMPACT_ATOMS: atom_id res chain seq x y z
N MET A 1 48.07 -5.30 -24.42
CA MET A 1 47.25 -6.21 -23.59
C MET A 1 46.75 -5.60 -22.26
N LYS A 2 47.37 -4.55 -21.69
CA LYS A 2 46.89 -3.92 -20.44
C LYS A 2 45.74 -2.89 -20.59
N ARG A 3 45.46 -2.41 -21.82
CA ARG A 3 44.38 -1.44 -22.08
C ARG A 3 43.00 -2.07 -22.35
N ALA A 4 42.95 -3.34 -22.71
CA ALA A 4 41.70 -4.07 -22.96
C ALA A 4 41.04 -4.60 -21.67
N LEU A 5 41.78 -4.66 -20.56
CA LEU A 5 41.28 -5.13 -19.27
C LEU A 5 40.55 -4.04 -18.46
N LEU A 6 40.79 -2.75 -18.76
CA LEU A 6 40.08 -1.65 -18.08
C LEU A 6 38.68 -1.41 -18.63
N THR A 7 38.42 -1.70 -19.91
CA THR A 7 37.08 -1.56 -20.50
C THR A 7 36.14 -2.71 -20.13
N ALA A 8 36.66 -3.91 -19.84
CA ALA A 8 35.85 -5.03 -19.38
C ALA A 8 35.39 -4.88 -17.91
N ALA A 9 36.12 -4.11 -17.09
CA ALA A 9 35.77 -3.88 -15.69
C ALA A 9 34.69 -2.79 -15.49
N LEU A 10 34.51 -1.87 -16.45
CA LEU A 10 33.48 -0.83 -16.36
C LEU A 10 32.07 -1.30 -16.75
N VAL A 11 31.94 -2.45 -17.44
CA VAL A 11 30.64 -2.95 -17.93
C VAL A 11 29.97 -3.91 -16.92
N ALA A 12 30.70 -4.37 -15.90
CA ALA A 12 30.19 -5.32 -14.90
C ALA A 12 29.60 -4.66 -13.63
N ILE A 13 29.45 -3.33 -13.61
CA ILE A 13 28.74 -2.59 -12.56
C ILE A 13 27.53 -1.88 -13.18
N ALA A 14 26.78 -2.58 -14.05
CA ALA A 14 25.35 -2.32 -14.15
C ALA A 14 24.71 -2.95 -12.92
N SER A 15 24.91 -2.26 -11.79
CA SER A 15 24.20 -2.50 -10.54
C SER A 15 22.74 -2.80 -10.86
N THR A 16 22.26 -3.94 -10.37
CA THR A 16 20.84 -4.29 -10.28
C THR A 16 20.13 -3.26 -9.41
N ALA A 17 19.93 -2.06 -9.93
CA ALA A 17 18.99 -1.09 -9.42
C ALA A 17 17.59 -1.51 -9.89
N SER A 18 17.16 -2.70 -9.47
CA SER A 18 15.73 -2.99 -9.36
C SER A 18 15.26 -2.34 -8.06
N ALA A 19 15.33 -1.00 -8.01
CA ALA A 19 15.06 -0.22 -6.82
C ALA A 19 13.96 0.78 -7.16
N LEU A 20 12.80 0.60 -6.51
CA LEU A 20 11.59 1.40 -6.62
C LEU A 20 10.92 1.40 -8.01
N SER A 21 10.12 0.38 -8.30
CA SER A 21 9.26 0.39 -9.48
C SER A 21 8.00 -0.42 -9.26
N ILE A 22 6.89 0.08 -9.80
CA ILE A 22 5.63 -0.65 -9.91
C ILE A 22 5.44 -1.27 -11.30
N VAL A 23 6.38 -1.09 -12.23
CA VAL A 23 6.31 -1.62 -13.60
C VAL A 23 6.11 -3.14 -13.60
N ASN A 24 5.16 -3.61 -14.39
CA ASN A 24 4.75 -5.01 -14.53
C ASN A 24 4.30 -5.69 -13.22
N THR A 25 3.96 -4.91 -12.19
CA THR A 25 3.32 -5.42 -10.98
C THR A 25 1.80 -5.40 -11.12
N LYS A 26 1.07 -5.90 -10.12
CA LYS A 26 -0.39 -5.79 -10.07
C LYS A 26 -0.91 -4.33 -9.99
N HIS A 27 -0.03 -3.37 -9.68
CA HIS A 27 -0.38 -1.94 -9.68
C HIS A 27 0.00 -1.25 -11.00
N ASP A 28 0.65 -1.96 -11.93
CA ASP A 28 0.81 -1.48 -13.30
C ASP A 28 -0.44 -1.82 -14.12
N LEU A 29 -1.40 -0.90 -14.09
CA LEU A 29 -2.64 -0.99 -14.88
C LEU A 29 -2.48 -0.39 -16.29
N SER A 30 -1.27 0.01 -16.69
CA SER A 30 -1.03 0.63 -18.00
C SER A 30 -1.25 -0.36 -19.15
N THR A 31 -1.53 0.14 -20.35
CA THR A 31 -1.64 -0.66 -21.59
C THR A 31 -0.37 -1.48 -21.87
N THR A 32 0.78 -0.98 -21.44
CA THR A 32 2.10 -1.61 -21.63
C THR A 32 2.45 -2.67 -20.59
N SER A 33 1.67 -2.78 -19.51
CA SER A 33 1.91 -3.77 -18.46
C SER A 33 1.88 -5.20 -19.00
N THR A 34 2.84 -6.01 -18.55
CA THR A 34 2.85 -7.47 -18.74
C THR A 34 2.23 -8.22 -17.57
N ALA A 35 1.70 -7.52 -16.56
CA ALA A 35 1.05 -8.15 -15.42
C ALA A 35 -0.23 -8.88 -15.85
N THR A 36 -0.43 -10.08 -15.34
CA THR A 36 -1.66 -10.85 -15.57
C THR A 36 -2.73 -10.41 -14.58
N PHE A 37 -3.97 -10.26 -15.03
CA PHE A 37 -5.12 -9.93 -14.20
C PHE A 37 -6.20 -11.00 -14.33
N THR A 38 -6.99 -11.19 -13.28
CA THR A 38 -8.11 -12.13 -13.27
C THR A 38 -9.40 -11.34 -13.50
N ALA A 39 -10.16 -11.71 -14.53
CA ALA A 39 -11.45 -11.09 -14.83
C ALA A 39 -12.38 -11.09 -13.59
N PRO A 40 -13.22 -10.05 -13.41
CA PRO A 40 -13.45 -8.92 -14.31
C PRO A 40 -12.35 -7.83 -14.32
N LEU A 41 -11.34 -7.90 -13.44
CA LEU A 41 -10.23 -6.95 -13.46
C LEU A 41 -9.38 -7.16 -14.72
N VAL A 42 -9.15 -6.06 -15.44
CA VAL A 42 -8.28 -5.98 -16.64
C VAL A 42 -7.35 -4.79 -16.49
N LYS A 43 -6.26 -4.76 -17.26
CA LYS A 43 -5.45 -3.54 -17.43
C LYS A 43 -6.18 -2.52 -18.31
N SER A 44 -5.75 -1.28 -18.24
CA SER A 44 -6.21 -0.21 -19.11
C SER A 44 -5.98 -0.56 -20.58
N THR A 45 -6.93 -0.16 -21.42
CA THR A 45 -6.83 -0.21 -22.87
C THR A 45 -6.55 1.16 -23.49
N THR A 46 -6.51 2.22 -22.68
CA THR A 46 -6.55 3.59 -23.16
C THR A 46 -5.33 4.44 -22.75
N THR A 47 -4.61 4.09 -21.67
CA THR A 47 -3.42 4.83 -21.23
C THR A 47 -2.21 3.95 -20.94
N ASN A 48 -1.01 4.44 -21.27
CA ASN A 48 0.26 3.86 -20.85
C ASN A 48 0.83 4.52 -19.57
N GLN A 49 0.16 5.51 -18.99
CA GLN A 49 0.63 6.22 -17.81
C GLN A 49 0.44 5.34 -16.56
N ILE A 50 1.53 4.81 -16.03
CA ILE A 50 1.49 3.87 -14.91
C ILE A 50 1.02 4.50 -13.58
N CYS A 51 1.36 5.76 -13.34
CA CYS A 51 1.04 6.42 -12.06
C CYS A 51 -0.36 7.04 -12.04
N ILE A 52 -1.03 7.23 -13.19
CA ILE A 52 -2.26 8.04 -13.29
C ILE A 52 -3.43 7.45 -12.47
N PHE A 53 -3.44 6.13 -12.26
CA PHE A 53 -4.47 5.45 -11.49
C PHE A 53 -4.46 5.84 -10.01
N CYS A 54 -3.33 6.33 -9.51
CA CYS A 54 -3.11 6.72 -8.12
C CYS A 54 -2.84 8.22 -7.99
N HIS A 55 -1.97 8.77 -8.85
CA HIS A 55 -1.48 10.13 -8.76
C HIS A 55 -1.90 10.98 -9.93
N THR A 56 -2.26 12.23 -9.64
CA THR A 56 -2.69 13.18 -10.66
C THR A 56 -1.45 13.73 -11.34
N PRO A 57 -1.29 13.60 -12.67
CA PRO A 57 -0.25 14.32 -13.39
C PRO A 57 -0.46 15.81 -13.21
N HIS A 58 0.56 16.50 -12.70
CA HIS A 58 0.56 17.94 -12.54
C HIS A 58 1.99 18.46 -12.72
N ASN A 59 2.14 19.76 -12.92
CA ASN A 59 3.45 20.40 -13.11
C ASN A 59 3.79 21.29 -11.91
N PRO A 60 4.05 20.71 -10.72
CA PRO A 60 4.28 21.50 -9.54
C PRO A 60 5.71 22.02 -9.48
N THR A 61 5.88 23.14 -8.79
CA THR A 61 7.19 23.63 -8.36
C THR A 61 7.83 22.76 -7.26
N GLN A 62 7.03 21.99 -6.52
CA GLN A 62 7.46 21.05 -5.48
C GLN A 62 6.94 19.64 -5.75
N LYS A 63 7.74 18.61 -5.45
CA LYS A 63 7.37 17.20 -5.68
C LYS A 63 6.39 16.66 -4.63
N VAL A 64 5.21 17.28 -4.51
CA VAL A 64 4.11 16.79 -3.68
C VAL A 64 3.15 16.02 -4.58
N PRO A 65 3.08 14.68 -4.48
CA PRO A 65 2.15 13.93 -5.30
C PRO A 65 0.71 14.23 -4.86
N LEU A 66 -0.15 14.52 -5.84
CA LEU A 66 -1.59 14.64 -5.62
C LEU A 66 -2.23 13.28 -5.84
N TRP A 67 -3.31 13.01 -5.11
CA TRP A 67 -4.08 11.78 -5.29
C TRP A 67 -5.14 11.97 -6.36
N ASN A 68 -5.25 10.99 -7.26
CA ASN A 68 -6.14 11.04 -8.41
C ASN A 68 -7.43 10.27 -8.21
N ARG A 69 -7.80 9.93 -6.98
CA ARG A 69 -9.02 9.18 -6.71
C ARG A 69 -9.81 9.84 -5.60
N THR A 70 -11.09 9.51 -5.55
CA THR A 70 -11.92 9.80 -4.38
C THR A 70 -11.75 8.68 -3.39
N ASN A 71 -11.31 9.01 -2.17
CA ASN A 71 -11.26 8.05 -1.09
C ASN A 71 -12.68 7.72 -0.62
N PRO A 72 -12.95 6.48 -0.18
CA PRO A 72 -14.21 6.14 0.46
C PRO A 72 -14.39 6.95 1.76
N ASP A 73 -15.64 7.08 2.22
CA ASP A 73 -15.90 7.75 3.50
C ASP A 73 -15.11 7.07 4.63
N ALA A 74 -14.55 7.89 5.52
CA ALA A 74 -13.77 7.43 6.65
C ALA A 74 -14.59 6.65 7.70
N THR A 75 -15.92 6.65 7.60
CA THR A 75 -16.84 6.08 8.60
C THR A 75 -17.53 4.81 8.10
N GLY A 76 -18.10 4.05 9.04
CA GLY A 76 -18.92 2.88 8.74
C GLY A 76 -18.11 1.63 8.39
N TRP A 77 -16.86 1.56 8.86
CA TRP A 77 -16.00 0.39 8.70
C TRP A 77 -16.23 -0.63 9.80
N GLN A 78 -16.29 -1.90 9.42
CA GLN A 78 -16.26 -3.03 10.34
C GLN A 78 -14.79 -3.39 10.55
N MET A 79 -14.21 -2.88 11.63
CA MET A 79 -12.80 -3.08 11.94
C MET A 79 -12.56 -4.39 12.68
N TYR A 80 -11.31 -4.87 12.61
CA TYR A 80 -10.82 -5.95 13.43
C TYR A 80 -11.18 -5.76 14.91
N ASN A 81 -11.64 -6.84 15.54
CA ASN A 81 -12.00 -6.88 16.95
C ASN A 81 -11.58 -8.21 17.56
N SER A 82 -10.78 -8.14 18.62
CA SER A 82 -10.31 -9.32 19.35
C SER A 82 -10.39 -9.07 20.86
N PRO A 83 -10.58 -10.11 21.68
CA PRO A 83 -10.42 -10.01 23.13
C PRO A 83 -8.99 -9.67 23.58
N THR A 84 -7.99 -9.91 22.73
CA THR A 84 -6.56 -9.81 23.08
C THR A 84 -5.87 -8.55 22.56
N ILE A 85 -6.55 -7.72 21.78
CA ILE A 85 -5.99 -6.43 21.34
C ILE A 85 -6.04 -5.40 22.48
N SER A 86 -5.07 -4.49 22.51
CA SER A 86 -5.02 -3.32 23.40
C SER A 86 -6.40 -2.67 23.57
N ALA A 87 -6.72 -2.24 24.79
CA ALA A 87 -8.00 -1.63 25.10
C ALA A 87 -8.22 -0.32 24.34
N THR A 88 -7.18 0.51 24.22
CA THR A 88 -7.26 1.77 23.47
C THR A 88 -7.39 1.52 21.97
N ALA A 89 -6.63 0.59 21.39
CA ALA A 89 -6.78 0.20 19.99
C ALA A 89 -8.20 -0.34 19.72
N LYS A 90 -8.70 -1.23 20.60
CA LYS A 90 -10.06 -1.77 20.52
C LYS A 90 -11.12 -0.67 20.52
N ALA A 91 -10.99 0.29 21.45
CA ALA A 91 -11.94 1.41 21.55
C ALA A 91 -11.94 2.27 20.28
N LYS A 92 -10.76 2.57 19.73
CA LYS A 92 -10.64 3.31 18.46
C LYS A 92 -11.28 2.54 17.30
N LEU A 93 -10.93 1.27 17.13
CA LEU A 93 -11.43 0.44 16.03
C LEU A 93 -12.94 0.22 16.11
N ALA A 94 -13.50 0.11 17.32
CA ALA A 94 -14.95 -0.02 17.55
C ALA A 94 -15.76 1.19 17.08
N THR A 95 -15.14 2.37 16.89
CA THR A 95 -15.81 3.52 16.28
C THR A 95 -16.15 3.30 14.81
N GLY A 96 -15.47 2.35 14.14
CA GLY A 96 -15.61 2.10 12.71
C GLY A 96 -15.11 3.25 11.84
N ASN A 97 -14.23 4.11 12.39
CA ASN A 97 -13.80 5.34 11.75
C ASN A 97 -12.27 5.38 11.58
N PHE A 98 -11.83 5.49 10.33
CA PHE A 98 -10.49 6.00 10.02
C PHE A 98 -10.39 7.49 10.34
N ASP A 99 -9.17 7.95 10.57
CA ASP A 99 -8.89 9.38 10.64
C ASP A 99 -8.98 10.01 9.25
N ALA A 100 -9.30 11.30 9.17
CA ALA A 100 -9.55 11.99 7.90
C ALA A 100 -8.32 11.98 6.97
N ASP A 101 -7.11 11.94 7.53
CA ASP A 101 -5.83 11.87 6.84
C ASP A 101 -5.25 10.44 6.78
N SER A 102 -6.05 9.41 7.12
CA SER A 102 -5.59 8.03 7.11
C SER A 102 -5.13 7.59 5.72
N ILE A 103 -3.90 7.08 5.67
CA ILE A 103 -3.31 6.57 4.42
C ILE A 103 -4.02 5.32 3.95
N SER A 104 -4.61 4.52 4.85
CA SER A 104 -5.35 3.33 4.48
C SER A 104 -6.52 3.65 3.54
N LEU A 105 -7.17 4.82 3.68
CA LEU A 105 -8.26 5.23 2.79
C LEU A 105 -7.83 5.37 1.32
N PHE A 106 -6.57 5.70 1.06
CA PHE A 106 -6.03 5.76 -0.30
C PHE A 106 -5.97 4.36 -0.91
N CYS A 107 -5.51 3.36 -0.15
CA CYS A 107 -5.54 1.96 -0.57
C CYS A 107 -6.98 1.50 -0.79
N MET A 108 -7.88 1.86 0.12
CA MET A 108 -9.28 1.43 0.06
C MET A 108 -10.05 2.01 -1.13
N SER A 109 -9.57 3.09 -1.76
CA SER A 109 -10.16 3.59 -3.02
C SER A 109 -10.05 2.62 -4.21
N CYS A 110 -9.32 1.50 -4.07
CA CYS A 110 -9.31 0.36 -5.02
C CYS A 110 -9.61 -0.98 -4.31
N HIS A 111 -9.15 -1.12 -3.07
CA HIS A 111 -9.16 -2.38 -2.34
C HIS A 111 -10.43 -2.60 -1.51
N ASP A 112 -11.38 -1.67 -1.52
CA ASP A 112 -12.69 -1.81 -0.87
C ASP A 112 -13.55 -2.96 -1.44
N GLY A 113 -13.25 -3.42 -2.66
CA GLY A 113 -13.98 -4.49 -3.33
C GLY A 113 -15.24 -4.04 -4.06
N VAL A 114 -15.49 -2.73 -4.16
CA VAL A 114 -16.67 -2.17 -4.84
C VAL A 114 -16.32 -1.03 -5.80
N THR A 115 -15.24 -0.30 -5.55
CA THR A 115 -14.80 0.80 -6.41
C THR A 115 -14.07 0.26 -7.63
N THR A 116 -14.42 0.79 -8.81
CA THR A 116 -13.75 0.38 -10.04
C THR A 116 -12.35 0.99 -10.12
N MET A 117 -11.38 0.23 -10.64
CA MET A 117 -10.00 0.71 -10.76
C MET A 117 -9.89 1.89 -11.73
N GLY A 118 -10.83 2.02 -12.66
CA GLY A 118 -10.94 3.16 -13.58
C GLY A 118 -11.53 4.43 -12.95
N ALA A 119 -12.01 4.39 -11.71
CA ALA A 119 -12.60 5.54 -11.01
C ALA A 119 -11.52 6.51 -10.46
N PHE A 120 -10.73 7.11 -11.36
CA PHE A 120 -9.79 8.18 -11.04
C PHE A 120 -10.24 9.50 -11.68
N SER A 121 -9.89 10.65 -11.09
CA SER A 121 -10.52 11.94 -11.39
C SER A 121 -9.96 12.59 -12.65
N ASN A 122 -8.63 12.64 -12.79
CA ASN A 122 -7.95 13.24 -13.92
C ASN A 122 -7.50 12.16 -14.90
N HIS A 123 -8.20 12.11 -16.01
CA HIS A 123 -8.01 11.19 -17.13
C HIS A 123 -7.11 11.77 -18.21
N ALA A 124 -6.09 12.58 -17.91
CA ALA A 124 -5.23 13.22 -18.92
C ALA A 124 -5.03 12.34 -20.19
N ASP A 125 -5.61 12.77 -21.31
CA ASP A 125 -5.59 12.12 -22.63
C ASP A 125 -6.30 10.74 -22.78
N VAL A 126 -7.19 10.38 -21.86
CA VAL A 126 -8.02 9.16 -21.95
C VAL A 126 -9.53 9.44 -22.05
N THR A 127 -10.16 8.90 -23.11
CA THR A 127 -11.62 8.84 -23.26
C THR A 127 -12.21 7.98 -22.14
N ASN A 128 -12.99 8.60 -21.25
CA ASN A 128 -13.68 8.01 -20.10
C ASN A 128 -14.80 7.02 -20.52
N PRO A 129 -15.09 5.92 -19.78
CA PRO A 129 -14.34 5.33 -18.66
C PRO A 129 -13.51 4.12 -19.06
N ASP A 130 -12.30 4.06 -18.51
CA ASP A 130 -11.48 2.86 -18.48
C ASP A 130 -12.24 1.71 -17.79
N THR A 131 -12.42 0.59 -18.49
CA THR A 131 -13.23 -0.56 -18.05
C THR A 131 -12.46 -1.53 -17.15
N THR A 132 -11.46 -1.02 -16.43
CA THR A 132 -10.57 -1.78 -15.52
C THR A 132 -11.31 -2.56 -14.42
N GLY A 133 -12.64 -2.44 -14.27
CA GLY A 133 -13.48 -3.33 -13.44
C GLY A 133 -13.28 -3.11 -11.94
N VAL A 134 -13.80 -4.01 -11.10
CA VAL A 134 -13.56 -4.07 -9.64
C VAL A 134 -12.65 -5.26 -9.30
N ILE A 135 -11.96 -5.23 -8.15
CA ILE A 135 -11.22 -6.40 -7.69
C ILE A 135 -12.22 -7.54 -7.38
N PRO A 136 -12.10 -8.73 -8.00
CA PRO A 136 -13.10 -9.79 -7.87
C PRO A 136 -13.29 -10.21 -6.41
N ALA A 137 -14.51 -10.56 -6.03
CA ALA A 137 -14.78 -11.20 -4.74
C ALA A 137 -13.93 -12.48 -4.58
N GLY A 138 -13.41 -12.73 -3.38
CA GLY A 138 -12.51 -13.85 -3.09
C GLY A 138 -11.05 -13.65 -3.53
N SER A 139 -10.73 -12.55 -4.23
CA SER A 139 -9.34 -12.13 -4.42
C SER A 139 -8.72 -11.71 -3.08
N LYS A 140 -7.49 -12.13 -2.80
CA LYS A 140 -6.73 -11.66 -1.63
C LYS A 140 -6.43 -10.14 -1.64
N ALA A 141 -6.63 -9.50 -2.79
CA ALA A 141 -6.53 -8.05 -2.92
C ALA A 141 -7.88 -7.34 -2.74
N ASN A 142 -8.99 -8.07 -2.61
CA ASN A 142 -10.27 -7.48 -2.22
C ASN A 142 -10.30 -7.48 -0.69
N ILE A 143 -9.81 -6.39 -0.10
CA ILE A 143 -9.56 -6.26 1.34
C ILE A 143 -10.85 -5.86 2.04
N GLY A 144 -11.56 -4.84 1.54
CA GLY A 144 -12.78 -4.34 2.17
C GLY A 144 -14.00 -5.26 2.05
N ASN A 145 -13.82 -6.46 1.48
CA ASN A 145 -14.82 -7.53 1.36
C ASN A 145 -16.23 -7.02 0.99
N ALA A 146 -16.31 -6.38 -0.18
CA ALA A 146 -17.51 -5.71 -0.69
C ALA A 146 -17.89 -4.39 0.03
N GLY A 147 -16.88 -3.64 0.47
CA GLY A 147 -16.97 -2.21 0.78
C GLY A 147 -16.13 -1.83 1.98
N LYS A 148 -16.56 -2.23 3.17
CA LYS A 148 -16.05 -1.68 4.43
C LYS A 148 -15.90 -2.71 5.54
N ASP A 149 -15.52 -3.92 5.21
CA ASP A 149 -15.26 -4.99 6.18
C ASP A 149 -13.79 -5.35 6.19
N LEU A 150 -13.14 -5.11 7.34
CA LEU A 150 -11.71 -5.34 7.62
C LEU A 150 -11.55 -6.25 8.84
N ARG A 151 -12.58 -7.03 9.19
CA ARG A 151 -12.56 -7.85 10.41
C ARG A 151 -11.58 -9.02 10.36
N ASP A 152 -11.21 -9.47 9.18
CA ASP A 152 -10.25 -10.56 8.94
C ASP A 152 -8.84 -10.07 8.59
N ASP A 153 -8.63 -8.76 8.54
CA ASP A 153 -7.33 -8.14 8.30
C ASP A 153 -6.58 -7.79 9.59
N HIS A 154 -5.28 -7.54 9.44
CA HIS A 154 -4.51 -6.94 10.53
C HIS A 154 -5.05 -5.55 10.85
N PRO A 155 -5.27 -5.19 12.13
CA PRO A 155 -5.82 -3.90 12.50
C PRO A 155 -4.93 -2.75 12.01
N VAL A 156 -5.56 -1.69 11.48
CA VAL A 156 -4.96 -0.44 11.01
C VAL A 156 -5.82 0.76 11.45
N GLY A 157 -5.26 1.97 11.42
CA GLY A 157 -5.99 3.20 11.76
C GLY A 157 -6.06 3.49 13.26
N PHE A 158 -5.07 3.03 14.04
CA PHE A 158 -4.94 3.34 15.46
C PHE A 158 -3.50 3.77 15.82
N ASN A 159 -3.33 4.42 16.97
CA ASN A 159 -2.02 4.84 17.46
C ASN A 159 -1.26 3.62 18.03
N TYR A 160 -0.17 3.25 17.36
CA TYR A 160 0.64 2.10 17.75
C TYR A 160 1.35 2.32 19.08
N GLU A 161 1.89 3.51 19.33
CA GLU A 161 2.62 3.81 20.56
C GLU A 161 1.70 3.75 21.79
N THR A 162 0.46 4.25 21.67
CA THR A 162 -0.53 4.11 22.73
C THR A 162 -0.89 2.65 22.96
N ALA A 163 -1.10 1.85 21.91
CA ALA A 163 -1.37 0.42 22.06
C ALA A 163 -0.18 -0.33 22.70
N GLN A 164 1.04 0.02 22.31
CA GLN A 164 2.28 -0.53 22.86
C GLN A 164 2.46 -0.23 24.35
N SER A 165 1.97 0.91 24.83
CA SER A 165 1.98 1.22 26.28
C SER A 165 1.08 0.29 27.11
N GLU A 166 0.13 -0.40 26.47
CA GLU A 166 -0.83 -1.32 27.10
C GLU A 166 -0.49 -2.79 26.86
N ASP A 167 0.36 -3.09 25.88
CA ASP A 167 0.70 -4.43 25.42
C ASP A 167 2.23 -4.61 25.39
N THR A 168 2.76 -5.27 26.42
CA THR A 168 4.20 -5.56 26.53
C THR A 168 4.70 -6.55 25.49
N GLY A 169 3.81 -7.21 24.74
CA GLY A 169 4.17 -8.04 23.59
C GLY A 169 4.45 -7.21 22.33
N LEU A 170 4.27 -5.88 22.37
CA LEU A 170 4.63 -4.98 21.28
C LEU A 170 6.04 -4.40 21.47
N HIS A 171 6.83 -4.45 20.40
CA HIS A 171 8.13 -3.76 20.34
C HIS A 171 7.96 -2.25 20.46
N SER A 172 9.00 -1.55 20.90
CA SER A 172 8.96 -0.09 20.92
C SER A 172 8.73 0.46 19.51
N LEU A 173 8.10 1.64 19.39
CA LEU A 173 7.88 2.29 18.10
C LEU A 173 9.20 2.43 17.30
N ALA A 174 10.29 2.77 17.98
CA ALA A 174 11.61 2.94 17.37
C ALA A 174 12.20 1.61 16.84
N ASP A 175 12.05 0.53 17.61
CA ASP A 175 12.50 -0.81 17.19
C ASP A 175 11.67 -1.30 16.01
N ALA A 176 10.35 -1.13 16.07
CA ALA A 176 9.44 -1.50 14.97
C ALA A 176 9.74 -0.72 13.68
N GLN A 177 9.97 0.60 13.79
CA GLN A 177 10.41 1.43 12.66
C GLN A 177 11.70 0.91 12.05
N THR A 178 12.69 0.60 12.88
CA THR A 178 13.98 0.06 12.42
C THR A 178 13.80 -1.29 11.74
N ALA A 179 13.04 -2.20 12.35
CA ALA A 179 12.79 -3.54 11.84
C ALA A 179 11.98 -3.56 10.53
N LEU A 180 11.18 -2.52 10.27
CA LEU A 180 10.42 -2.29 9.03
C LEU A 180 11.16 -1.44 8.00
N GLY A 181 12.42 -1.06 8.26
CA GLY A 181 13.26 -0.35 7.29
C GLY A 181 12.98 1.16 7.19
N GLY A 182 12.64 1.82 8.30
CA GLY A 182 12.56 3.27 8.43
C GLY A 182 11.15 3.79 8.69
N SER A 183 10.79 4.92 8.07
CA SER A 183 9.48 5.58 8.25
C SER A 183 8.33 4.68 7.79
N ALA A 184 7.78 3.94 8.73
CA ALA A 184 6.71 2.95 8.56
C ALA A 184 5.49 3.26 9.43
N PHE A 185 5.44 4.42 10.09
CA PHE A 185 4.26 4.88 10.82
C PHE A 185 3.89 6.26 10.33
N PHE A 186 2.62 6.60 10.44
CA PHE A 186 2.01 7.71 9.71
C PHE A 186 1.14 8.58 10.62
N GLY A 187 0.36 9.46 10.00
CA GLY A 187 -0.34 10.54 10.68
C GLY A 187 0.60 11.67 11.09
N SER A 188 0.01 12.77 11.55
CA SER A 188 0.74 13.97 11.97
C SER A 188 1.77 13.73 13.10
N THR A 189 1.55 12.71 13.93
CA THR A 189 2.46 12.32 15.02
C THR A 189 3.48 11.25 14.61
N GLY A 190 3.32 10.61 13.45
CA GLY A 190 4.19 9.51 13.00
C GLY A 190 4.06 8.24 13.83
N GLN A 191 2.90 8.02 14.45
CA GLN A 191 2.63 6.91 15.38
C GLN A 191 1.49 6.00 14.93
N MET A 192 0.82 6.33 13.82
CA MET A 192 -0.31 5.56 13.34
C MET A 192 0.17 4.34 12.56
N ILE A 193 -0.37 3.17 12.88
CA ILE A 193 -0.23 1.98 12.03
C ILE A 193 -1.29 2.03 10.92
N GLU A 194 -0.83 1.93 9.69
CA GLU A 194 -1.64 2.05 8.48
C GLU A 194 -1.28 0.91 7.50
N CYS A 195 -2.02 0.73 6.41
CA CYS A 195 -1.66 -0.25 5.38
C CYS A 195 -0.21 -0.06 4.90
N ALA A 196 0.22 1.19 4.75
CA ALA A 196 1.57 1.56 4.32
C ALA A 196 2.67 1.28 5.38
N SER A 197 2.30 0.85 6.59
CA SER A 197 3.23 0.42 7.63
C SER A 197 3.86 -0.92 7.27
N CYS A 198 3.10 -1.78 6.60
CA CYS A 198 3.58 -3.05 6.09
C CYS A 198 3.91 -2.99 4.59
N HIS A 199 3.19 -2.15 3.84
CA HIS A 199 3.34 -2.04 2.39
C HIS A 199 4.12 -0.78 1.95
N LYS A 200 5.13 -0.97 1.10
CA LYS A 200 5.90 0.08 0.43
C LYS A 200 5.54 0.06 -1.06
N VAL A 201 4.43 0.73 -1.41
CA VAL A 201 3.76 0.61 -2.73
C VAL A 201 4.59 1.05 -3.95
N HIS A 202 5.71 1.72 -3.74
CA HIS A 202 6.64 2.06 -4.82
C HIS A 202 7.81 1.09 -4.94
N ASP A 203 7.85 0.04 -4.12
CA ASP A 203 8.96 -0.91 -4.00
C ASP A 203 8.46 -2.36 -3.93
N ASN A 204 8.50 -3.07 -5.05
CA ASN A 204 8.06 -4.47 -5.10
C ASN A 204 9.19 -5.47 -4.81
N ALA A 205 10.27 -5.08 -4.13
CA ALA A 205 11.37 -6.00 -3.81
C ALA A 205 10.93 -7.21 -2.98
N ALA A 206 9.89 -7.07 -2.15
CA ALA A 206 9.23 -8.17 -1.47
C ALA A 206 7.73 -8.21 -1.83
N PRO A 207 7.32 -8.94 -2.89
CA PRO A 207 5.93 -8.99 -3.29
C PRO A 207 4.99 -9.54 -2.19
N PRO A 208 3.78 -9.00 -2.01
CA PRO A 208 3.19 -7.87 -2.74
C PRO A 208 3.49 -6.52 -2.06
N PHE A 209 4.59 -5.86 -2.44
CA PHE A 209 5.03 -4.58 -1.87
C PHE A 209 5.26 -4.57 -0.35
N LEU A 210 5.59 -5.69 0.27
CA LEU A 210 5.94 -5.69 1.70
C LEU A 210 7.25 -4.92 1.92
N ARG A 211 7.36 -4.21 3.04
CA ARG A 211 8.63 -3.57 3.47
C ARG A 211 9.74 -4.58 3.72
N LYS A 212 9.37 -5.80 4.07
CA LYS A 212 10.25 -6.96 4.24
C LYS A 212 9.46 -8.23 3.94
N THR A 213 10.17 -9.29 3.52
CA THR A 213 9.53 -10.59 3.28
C THR A 213 8.88 -11.12 4.56
N ASN A 214 7.70 -11.72 4.47
CA ASN A 214 7.05 -12.36 5.61
C ASN A 214 7.51 -13.82 5.86
N ALA A 215 8.70 -14.19 5.37
CA ALA A 215 9.29 -15.50 5.63
C ALA A 215 9.45 -15.70 7.15
N ALA A 216 9.02 -16.87 7.66
CA ALA A 216 9.04 -17.18 9.10
C ALA A 216 8.34 -16.12 9.99
N SER A 217 7.31 -15.43 9.49
CA SER A 217 6.61 -14.34 10.18
C SER A 217 7.47 -13.09 10.44
N ALA A 218 8.56 -12.90 9.69
CA ALA A 218 9.49 -11.80 9.93
C ALA A 218 8.86 -10.40 9.83
N LEU A 219 7.72 -10.24 9.15
CA LEU A 219 6.96 -8.99 9.14
C LEU A 219 6.23 -8.78 10.48
N CYS A 220 5.51 -9.80 10.97
CA CYS A 220 4.79 -9.74 12.24
C CYS A 220 5.76 -9.54 13.41
N LEU A 221 6.89 -10.24 13.39
CA LEU A 221 7.96 -10.16 14.38
C LEU A 221 8.74 -8.84 14.34
N ALA A 222 8.40 -7.92 13.43
CA ALA A 222 8.92 -6.56 13.50
C ALA A 222 8.21 -5.72 14.58
N CYS A 223 7.01 -6.11 14.99
CA CYS A 223 6.20 -5.36 15.95
C CYS A 223 5.78 -6.19 17.16
N HIS A 224 5.79 -7.53 17.06
CA HIS A 224 5.27 -8.43 18.08
C HIS A 224 6.34 -9.41 18.57
N ASP A 225 6.39 -9.60 19.87
CA ASP A 225 6.94 -10.80 20.50
C ASP A 225 5.87 -11.89 20.54
N LYS A 226 6.31 -13.15 20.39
CA LYS A 226 5.45 -14.34 20.45
C LYS A 226 5.31 -14.86 21.86
#